data_AF-A0A521NFS2-F1
#
_entry.id   AF-A0A521NFS2-F1
#
_cell.length_a   1.000
_cell.length_b   1.000
_cell.length_c   1.000
_cell.angle_alpha   90.00
_cell.angle_beta   90.00
_cell.angle_gamma   90.00
#
_symmetry.space_group_name_H-M   'P 1'
#
loop_
_entity.id
_entity.type
_entity.pdbx_description
1 polymer ?
#
loop_
_entity_poly.entity_id
_entity_poly.type
_entity_poly.pdbx_seq_one_letter_code
_entity_poly.pdbx_strand_id
1 'polypeptide(L)'
;MKSFARIHWHAPVARMAMASATAGLVLVLAGCAATKDHYAAAEEAQQRQAFETASETKAGANIDTQATYLQLVSQMQQQGLWFASLAHIDALEQRWGVTPDSTRVRADALRQTGQAAPAETAYKRLMGTPLESAGYRGLGLIAGERGNFAESAQLLRQAQRRTPTDGLLLSDLGYASLRAGQYEEARLPLMQALQLRPDSTQAQANLALYLELTNQRDQALALMDANRMPEATRQAVRTAAMQMRGQAAPAAAVSATTTVSAEMPTEVSPVAIRDEAITAPLALKASRWAGMGGARTANQLNPTAGAAEAAASSNTTSRGTP
;
A
#
# COMPACT_ATOMS: atom_id res chain seq x y z
N MET A 1 -90.02 -15.94 -26.73
CA MET A 1 -91.20 -16.46 -25.98
C MET A 1 -90.89 -17.88 -25.54
N LYS A 2 -91.09 -18.24 -24.25
CA LYS A 2 -91.43 -19.59 -23.67
C LYS A 2 -90.53 -20.81 -24.07
N SER A 3 -90.11 -21.75 -23.23
CA SER A 3 -90.34 -22.14 -21.80
C SER A 3 -89.14 -23.01 -21.33
N PHE A 4 -88.76 -23.09 -20.05
CA PHE A 4 -89.12 -24.16 -19.07
C PHE A 4 -89.37 -25.57 -19.70
N ALA A 5 -88.89 -26.72 -19.22
CA ALA A 5 -88.00 -27.12 -18.10
C ALA A 5 -87.40 -28.53 -18.45
N ARG A 6 -86.95 -29.48 -17.59
CA ARG A 6 -86.94 -29.70 -16.13
C ARG A 6 -85.82 -30.72 -15.75
N ILE A 7 -85.64 -31.01 -14.47
CA ILE A 7 -84.73 -32.04 -13.90
C ILE A 7 -85.52 -33.31 -13.53
N HIS A 8 -84.95 -34.52 -13.64
CA HIS A 8 -85.20 -35.62 -12.68
C HIS A 8 -83.97 -36.56 -12.52
N TRP A 9 -83.82 -37.09 -11.32
CA TRP A 9 -82.75 -37.97 -10.82
C TRP A 9 -82.83 -39.42 -11.33
N HIS A 10 -81.75 -40.19 -11.20
CA HIS A 10 -81.67 -41.35 -10.28
C HIS A 10 -80.24 -41.90 -10.17
N ALA A 11 -79.86 -42.30 -8.95
CA ALA A 11 -78.63 -43.05 -8.65
C ALA A 11 -78.96 -44.24 -7.73
N PRO A 12 -78.23 -45.35 -7.89
CA PRO A 12 -77.90 -46.28 -6.79
C PRO A 12 -76.36 -46.39 -6.65
N VAL A 13 -75.71 -46.27 -5.48
CA VAL A 13 -75.70 -47.23 -4.34
C VAL A 13 -75.24 -48.62 -4.83
N ALA A 14 -74.10 -49.22 -4.45
CA ALA A 14 -73.03 -48.89 -3.50
C ALA A 14 -71.65 -49.39 -4.07
N ARG A 15 -70.57 -49.81 -3.38
CA ARG A 15 -70.28 -50.20 -1.97
C ARG A 15 -68.75 -50.15 -1.69
N MET A 16 -68.36 -50.34 -0.42
CA MET A 16 -67.01 -50.50 0.19
C MET A 16 -66.22 -49.18 0.41
N ALA A 17 -66.07 -48.61 1.61
CA ALA A 17 -65.81 -49.10 2.98
C ALA A 17 -64.31 -49.23 3.34
N MET A 18 -63.88 -48.35 4.27
CA MET A 18 -62.80 -48.48 5.27
C MET A 18 -61.34 -48.65 4.81
N ALA A 19 -60.63 -47.53 4.74
CA ALA A 19 -59.27 -47.23 5.27
C ALA A 19 -58.81 -45.94 4.55
N SER A 20 -58.40 -44.83 5.19
CA SER A 20 -57.55 -44.69 6.37
C SER A 20 -57.72 -43.30 7.01
N ALA A 21 -58.45 -43.21 8.14
CA ALA A 21 -58.76 -41.95 8.80
C ALA A 21 -57.67 -41.51 9.82
N THR A 22 -56.38 -41.44 9.41
CA THR A 22 -55.28 -40.97 10.27
C THR A 22 -54.12 -40.34 9.47
N ALA A 23 -54.39 -39.29 8.67
CA ALA A 23 -53.33 -38.51 8.01
C ALA A 23 -53.66 -37.00 7.80
N GLY A 24 -54.75 -36.50 8.42
CA GLY A 24 -55.30 -35.17 8.11
C GLY A 24 -55.07 -34.07 9.16
N LEU A 25 -54.36 -34.34 10.27
CA LEU A 25 -54.30 -33.42 11.42
C LEU A 25 -52.88 -33.19 12.00
N VAL A 26 -51.86 -33.12 11.14
CA VAL A 26 -50.50 -32.69 11.54
C VAL A 26 -49.96 -31.55 10.66
N LEU A 27 -50.53 -31.35 9.47
CA LEU A 27 -49.99 -30.45 8.43
C LEU A 27 -50.47 -28.98 8.50
N VAL A 28 -50.78 -28.47 9.70
CA VAL A 28 -51.16 -27.05 9.91
C VAL A 28 -50.29 -26.33 10.97
N LEU A 29 -49.53 -27.04 11.80
CA LEU A 29 -48.69 -26.43 12.86
C LEU A 29 -47.19 -26.31 12.53
N ALA A 30 -46.77 -26.69 11.32
CA ALA A 30 -45.40 -26.48 10.83
C ALA A 30 -45.17 -25.11 10.13
N GLY A 31 -46.22 -24.30 9.97
CA GLY A 31 -46.18 -23.05 9.17
C GLY A 31 -45.58 -21.82 9.86
N CYS A 32 -45.39 -21.83 11.19
CA CYS A 32 -44.98 -20.65 11.95
C CYS A 32 -43.49 -20.59 12.30
N ALA A 33 -42.72 -21.65 12.06
CA ALA A 33 -41.27 -21.66 12.27
C ALA A 33 -40.52 -21.16 11.03
N ALA A 34 -40.85 -21.71 9.85
CA ALA A 34 -40.15 -21.39 8.60
C ALA A 34 -40.28 -19.91 8.15
N THR A 35 -41.37 -19.22 8.53
CA THR A 35 -41.55 -17.81 8.17
C THR A 35 -40.61 -16.87 8.93
N LYS A 36 -40.16 -17.23 10.14
CA LYS A 36 -39.24 -16.41 10.94
C LYS A 36 -37.83 -16.37 10.34
N ASP A 37 -37.31 -17.53 9.94
CA ASP A 37 -35.97 -17.63 9.38
C ASP A 37 -35.88 -16.97 7.99
N HIS A 38 -36.94 -17.09 7.17
CA HIS A 38 -37.03 -16.38 5.90
C HIS A 38 -37.17 -14.85 6.06
N TYR A 39 -37.81 -14.35 7.12
CA TYR A 39 -37.88 -12.92 7.40
C TYR A 39 -36.53 -12.36 7.87
N ALA A 40 -35.87 -13.04 8.81
CA ALA A 40 -34.55 -12.63 9.30
C ALA A 40 -33.49 -12.63 8.19
N ALA A 41 -33.48 -13.64 7.31
CA ALA A 41 -32.58 -13.68 6.17
C ALA A 41 -32.89 -12.57 5.13
N ALA A 42 -34.16 -12.18 4.95
CA ALA A 42 -34.54 -11.08 4.09
C ALA A 42 -34.16 -9.72 4.70
N GLU A 43 -34.33 -9.52 6.01
CA GLU A 43 -33.89 -8.32 6.72
C GLU A 43 -32.36 -8.18 6.71
N GLU A 44 -31.60 -9.26 6.92
CA GLU A 44 -30.14 -9.25 6.77
C GLU A 44 -29.70 -8.93 5.34
N ALA A 45 -30.36 -9.49 4.32
CA ALA A 45 -30.06 -9.19 2.93
C ALA A 45 -30.38 -7.72 2.59
N GLN A 46 -31.50 -7.20 3.06
CA GLN A 46 -31.87 -5.79 2.92
C GLN A 46 -30.91 -4.87 3.69
N GLN A 47 -30.45 -5.24 4.88
CA GLN A 47 -29.47 -4.47 5.64
C GLN A 47 -28.09 -4.47 4.98
N ARG A 48 -27.66 -5.60 4.38
CA ARG A 48 -26.42 -5.66 3.59
C ARG A 48 -26.54 -4.79 2.34
N GLN A 49 -27.63 -4.89 1.59
CA GLN A 49 -27.87 -4.03 0.43
C GLN A 49 -28.01 -2.54 0.82
N ALA A 50 -28.66 -2.23 1.93
CA ALA A 50 -28.75 -0.87 2.46
C ALA A 50 -27.38 -0.34 2.93
N PHE A 51 -26.52 -1.20 3.48
CA PHE A 51 -25.16 -0.84 3.86
C PHE A 51 -24.24 -0.68 2.65
N GLU A 52 -24.33 -1.57 1.67
CA GLU A 52 -23.62 -1.50 0.38
C GLU A 52 -24.01 -0.22 -0.35
N THR A 53 -25.31 0.01 -0.59
CA THR A 53 -25.79 1.26 -1.22
C THR A 53 -25.53 2.51 -0.39
N ALA A 54 -25.52 2.45 0.96
CA ALA A 54 -25.09 3.55 1.83
C ALA A 54 -23.57 3.79 1.79
N SER A 55 -22.77 2.75 1.54
CA SER A 55 -21.32 2.87 1.35
C SER A 55 -20.98 3.41 -0.03
N GLU A 56 -21.72 2.99 -1.07
CA GLU A 56 -21.63 3.51 -2.43
C GLU A 56 -22.13 4.96 -2.50
N THR A 57 -23.21 5.33 -1.82
CA THR A 57 -23.64 6.74 -1.73
C THR A 57 -22.76 7.58 -0.82
N LYS A 58 -22.07 7.02 0.19
CA LYS A 58 -21.01 7.75 0.92
C LYS A 58 -19.73 7.92 0.10
N ALA A 59 -19.33 6.93 -0.68
CA ALA A 59 -18.22 7.03 -1.62
C ALA A 59 -18.55 7.95 -2.82
N GLY A 60 -19.83 7.99 -3.21
CA GLY A 60 -20.39 8.81 -4.27
C GLY A 60 -21.00 10.13 -3.81
N ALA A 61 -20.81 10.54 -2.54
CA ALA A 61 -21.35 11.78 -1.99
C ALA A 61 -20.62 13.01 -2.59
N ASN A 62 -21.05 13.39 -3.80
CA ASN A 62 -20.62 14.53 -4.60
C ASN A 62 -19.10 14.66 -4.80
N ILE A 63 -18.50 13.62 -5.37
CA ILE A 63 -17.28 13.80 -6.18
C ILE A 63 -17.68 14.30 -7.59
N ASP A 64 -18.28 15.49 -7.62
CA ASP A 64 -18.84 16.09 -8.83
C ASP A 64 -17.81 16.84 -9.67
N THR A 65 -16.74 17.33 -9.04
CA THR A 65 -15.66 18.03 -9.73
C THR A 65 -14.44 17.14 -9.92
N GLN A 66 -13.78 17.31 -11.06
CA GLN A 66 -12.51 16.66 -11.38
C GLN A 66 -11.43 16.93 -10.30
N ALA A 67 -11.44 18.14 -9.71
CA ALA A 67 -10.51 18.52 -8.65
C ALA A 67 -10.74 17.71 -7.36
N THR A 68 -11.99 17.52 -6.94
CA THR A 68 -12.35 16.68 -5.78
C THR A 68 -11.94 15.22 -6.03
N TYR A 69 -12.08 14.73 -7.26
CA TYR A 69 -11.67 13.36 -7.61
C TYR A 69 -10.14 13.19 -7.60
N LEU A 70 -9.39 14.19 -8.08
CA LEU A 70 -7.92 14.23 -7.96
C LEU A 70 -7.45 14.28 -6.49
N GLN A 71 -8.21 14.91 -5.59
CA GLN A 71 -7.93 14.88 -4.15
C GLN A 71 -8.13 13.47 -3.56
N LEU A 72 -9.21 12.76 -3.92
CA LEU A 72 -9.41 11.36 -3.53
C LEU A 72 -8.23 10.49 -3.98
N VAL A 73 -7.85 10.57 -5.27
CA VAL A 73 -6.70 9.84 -5.80
C VAL A 73 -5.43 10.16 -5.01
N SER A 74 -5.19 11.45 -4.71
CA SER A 74 -4.01 11.87 -3.93
C SER A 74 -4.03 11.34 -2.49
N GLN A 75 -5.20 11.26 -1.85
CA GLN A 75 -5.37 10.67 -0.51
C GLN A 75 -5.10 9.16 -0.52
N MET A 76 -5.61 8.43 -1.53
CA MET A 76 -5.32 7.00 -1.71
C MET A 76 -3.82 6.74 -1.87
N GLN A 77 -3.13 7.60 -2.63
CA GLN A 77 -1.68 7.53 -2.83
C GLN A 77 -0.90 7.79 -1.53
N GLN A 78 -1.31 8.75 -0.71
CA GLN A 78 -0.73 8.98 0.62
C GLN A 78 -0.92 7.78 1.57
N GLN A 79 -2.01 7.03 1.42
CA GLN A 79 -2.27 5.78 2.14
C GLN A 79 -1.55 4.56 1.54
N GLY A 80 -0.81 4.72 0.44
CA GLY A 80 -0.11 3.64 -0.25
C GLY A 80 -1.00 2.74 -1.12
N LEU A 81 -2.26 3.13 -1.36
CA LEU A 81 -3.25 2.37 -2.14
C LEU A 81 -3.05 2.54 -3.66
N TRP A 82 -1.82 2.34 -4.14
CA TRP A 82 -1.40 2.69 -5.51
C TRP A 82 -2.20 1.96 -6.61
N PHE A 83 -2.44 0.66 -6.46
CA PHE A 83 -3.23 -0.12 -7.43
C PHE A 83 -4.68 0.35 -7.51
N ALA A 84 -5.32 0.62 -6.36
CA ALA A 84 -6.67 1.17 -6.33
C ALA A 84 -6.68 2.59 -6.92
N SER A 85 -5.66 3.41 -6.65
CA SER A 85 -5.54 4.74 -7.25
C SER A 85 -5.48 4.70 -8.78
N LEU A 86 -4.86 3.68 -9.41
CA LEU A 86 -4.85 3.52 -10.87
C LEU A 86 -6.27 3.32 -11.43
N ALA A 87 -7.08 2.43 -10.84
CA ALA A 87 -8.46 2.21 -11.28
C ALA A 87 -9.33 3.47 -11.14
N HIS A 88 -9.12 4.24 -10.06
CA HIS A 88 -9.77 5.54 -9.89
C HIS A 88 -9.28 6.58 -10.93
N ILE A 89 -8.00 6.57 -11.31
CA ILE A 89 -7.47 7.43 -12.38
C ILE A 89 -8.04 7.02 -13.76
N ASP A 90 -8.26 5.72 -14.00
CA ASP A 90 -8.94 5.26 -15.23
C ASP A 90 -10.38 5.82 -15.30
N ALA A 91 -11.14 5.76 -14.20
CA ALA A 91 -12.48 6.34 -14.12
C ALA A 91 -12.49 7.88 -14.24
N LEU A 92 -11.52 8.57 -13.62
CA LEU A 92 -11.32 10.02 -13.74
C LEU A 92 -11.09 10.42 -15.21
N GLU A 93 -10.18 9.74 -15.90
CA GLU A 93 -9.81 10.07 -17.28
C GLU A 93 -10.89 9.66 -18.29
N GLN A 94 -11.71 8.65 -17.99
CA GLN A 94 -12.92 8.34 -18.77
C GLN A 94 -13.99 9.42 -18.63
N ARG A 95 -14.21 9.99 -17.43
CA ARG A 95 -15.27 10.98 -17.17
C ARG A 95 -14.89 12.41 -17.58
N TRP A 96 -13.64 12.82 -17.41
CA TRP A 96 -13.18 14.20 -17.63
C TRP A 96 -12.01 14.34 -18.63
N GLY A 97 -11.52 13.24 -19.20
CA GLY A 97 -10.37 13.25 -20.11
C GLY A 97 -9.02 13.28 -19.41
N VAL A 98 -7.96 13.06 -20.19
CA VAL A 98 -6.57 13.09 -19.71
C VAL A 98 -6.11 14.55 -19.56
N THR A 99 -5.52 14.87 -18.42
CA THR A 99 -4.98 16.20 -18.08
C THR A 99 -3.54 16.08 -17.57
N PRO A 100 -2.77 17.18 -17.47
CA PRO A 100 -1.45 17.15 -16.83
C PRO A 100 -1.52 16.60 -15.39
N ASP A 101 -2.52 17.01 -14.60
CA ASP A 101 -2.70 16.54 -13.23
C ASP A 101 -3.02 15.04 -13.14
N SER A 102 -3.94 14.54 -13.98
CA SER A 102 -4.24 13.09 -14.04
C SER A 102 -3.02 12.29 -14.52
N THR A 103 -2.29 12.81 -15.51
CA THR A 103 -1.05 12.22 -16.02
C THR A 103 0.02 12.14 -14.93
N ARG A 104 0.15 13.17 -14.08
CA ARG A 104 1.10 13.17 -12.95
C ARG A 104 0.73 12.09 -11.93
N VAL A 105 -0.49 12.06 -11.41
CA VAL A 105 -0.90 11.03 -10.43
C VAL A 105 -0.82 9.62 -11.01
N ARG A 106 -1.07 9.45 -12.33
CA ARG A 106 -0.87 8.18 -13.03
C ARG A 106 0.61 7.78 -13.05
N ALA A 107 1.50 8.70 -13.41
CA ALA A 107 2.94 8.46 -13.46
C ALA A 107 3.51 8.10 -12.07
N ASP A 108 3.04 8.78 -11.02
CA ASP A 108 3.35 8.46 -9.62
C ASP A 108 2.93 7.02 -9.28
N ALA A 109 1.68 6.63 -9.54
CA ALA A 109 1.18 5.29 -9.24
C ALA A 109 1.81 4.18 -10.09
N LEU A 110 2.11 4.44 -11.37
CA LEU A 110 2.82 3.49 -12.23
C LEU A 110 4.23 3.21 -11.69
N ARG A 111 4.99 4.24 -11.27
CA ARG A 111 6.31 4.05 -10.65
C ARG A 111 6.20 3.25 -9.35
N GLN A 112 5.26 3.61 -8.48
CA GLN A 112 5.07 2.97 -7.18
C GLN A 112 4.61 1.51 -7.28
N THR A 113 3.95 1.13 -8.38
CA THR A 113 3.57 -0.27 -8.70
C THR A 113 4.62 -1.02 -9.53
N GLY A 114 5.82 -0.45 -9.73
CA GLY A 114 6.93 -1.09 -10.45
C GLY A 114 6.84 -1.00 -11.99
N GLN A 115 5.83 -0.33 -12.53
CA GLN A 115 5.60 -0.17 -13.97
C GLN A 115 6.46 0.98 -14.53
N ALA A 116 7.79 0.82 -14.47
CA ALA A 116 8.75 1.89 -14.77
C ALA A 116 8.61 2.47 -16.20
N ALA A 117 8.56 1.63 -17.24
CA ALA A 117 8.48 2.13 -18.63
C ALA A 117 7.15 2.88 -18.95
N PRO A 118 5.97 2.40 -18.50
CA PRO A 118 4.74 3.19 -18.50
C PRO A 118 4.87 4.50 -17.72
N ALA A 119 5.50 4.49 -16.53
CA ALA A 119 5.69 5.68 -15.71
C ALA A 119 6.57 6.73 -16.42
N GLU A 120 7.69 6.34 -17.02
CA GLU A 120 8.54 7.24 -17.83
C GLU A 120 7.78 7.86 -19.00
N THR A 121 6.94 7.06 -19.67
CA THR A 121 6.10 7.54 -20.77
C THR A 121 5.11 8.61 -20.28
N ALA A 122 4.52 8.41 -19.10
CA ALA A 122 3.63 9.39 -18.48
C ALA A 122 4.37 10.65 -18.00
N TYR A 123 5.52 10.54 -17.32
CA TYR A 123 6.32 11.71 -16.93
C TYR A 123 6.82 12.52 -18.14
N LYS A 124 7.18 11.87 -19.25
CA LYS A 124 7.56 12.56 -20.51
C LYS A 124 6.42 13.38 -21.11
N ARG A 125 5.15 13.02 -20.89
CA ARG A 125 3.99 13.82 -21.32
C ARG A 125 3.80 15.11 -20.50
N LEU A 126 4.49 15.28 -19.38
CA LEU A 126 4.46 16.52 -18.58
C LEU A 126 5.46 17.58 -19.09
N MET A 127 6.37 17.25 -20.00
CA MET A 127 7.31 18.22 -20.58
C MET A 127 6.55 19.31 -21.34
N GLY A 128 6.94 20.58 -21.15
CA GLY A 128 6.21 21.74 -21.69
C GLY A 128 4.87 22.07 -21.00
N THR A 129 4.46 21.33 -19.97
CA THR A 129 3.28 21.66 -19.14
C THR A 129 3.70 22.40 -17.86
N PRO A 130 2.77 23.04 -17.12
CA PRO A 130 3.07 23.59 -15.79
C PRO A 130 3.61 22.56 -14.78
N LEU A 131 3.43 21.25 -15.04
CA LEU A 131 3.93 20.15 -14.21
C LEU A 131 5.24 19.54 -14.74
N GLU A 132 5.96 20.22 -15.65
CA GLU A 132 7.27 19.79 -16.17
C GLU A 132 8.27 19.44 -15.04
N SER A 133 8.24 20.19 -13.94
CA SER A 133 9.05 19.90 -12.74
C SER A 133 8.79 18.50 -12.17
N ALA A 134 7.52 18.10 -12.05
CA ALA A 134 7.13 16.77 -11.59
C ALA A 134 7.53 15.68 -12.59
N GLY A 135 7.46 15.99 -13.90
CA GLY A 135 7.98 15.13 -14.97
C GLY A 135 9.47 14.86 -14.82
N TYR A 136 10.30 15.90 -14.70
CA TYR A 136 11.73 15.76 -14.51
C TYR A 136 12.09 15.06 -13.19
N ARG A 137 11.38 15.37 -12.10
CA ARG A 137 11.55 14.68 -10.82
C ARG A 137 11.26 13.20 -10.94
N GLY A 138 10.12 12.83 -11.53
CA GLY A 138 9.72 11.44 -11.73
C GLY A 138 10.72 10.62 -12.55
N LEU A 139 11.21 11.18 -13.65
CA LEU A 139 12.29 10.57 -14.45
C LEU A 139 13.59 10.44 -13.63
N GLY A 140 13.95 11.45 -12.84
CA GLY A 140 15.12 11.40 -11.96
C GLY A 140 15.02 10.33 -10.88
N LEU A 141 13.83 10.12 -10.30
CA LEU A 141 13.56 9.02 -9.37
C LEU A 141 13.74 7.65 -10.03
N ILE A 142 13.22 7.46 -11.26
CA ILE A 142 13.37 6.20 -12.02
C ILE A 142 14.83 5.93 -12.39
N ALA A 143 15.60 6.95 -12.79
CA ALA A 143 17.04 6.82 -13.01
C ALA A 143 17.78 6.38 -11.73
N GLY A 144 17.41 6.95 -10.57
CA GLY A 144 17.95 6.56 -9.27
C GLY A 144 17.54 5.15 -8.83
N GLU A 145 16.32 4.72 -9.11
CA GLU A 145 15.84 3.34 -8.88
C GLU A 145 16.63 2.31 -9.72
N ARG A 146 17.08 2.69 -10.93
CA ARG A 146 17.98 1.90 -11.79
C ARG A 146 19.47 2.00 -11.39
N GLY A 147 19.82 2.81 -10.39
CA GLY A 147 21.20 3.04 -9.97
C GLY A 147 21.98 4.06 -10.80
N ASN A 148 21.37 4.69 -11.81
CA ASN A 148 22.02 5.75 -12.60
C ASN A 148 21.91 7.11 -11.90
N PHE A 149 22.68 7.28 -10.82
CA PHE A 149 22.60 8.48 -9.98
C PHE A 149 23.14 9.74 -10.65
N ALA A 150 24.04 9.62 -11.62
CA ALA A 150 24.51 10.76 -12.41
C ALA A 150 23.39 11.36 -13.29
N GLU A 151 22.63 10.51 -13.98
CA GLU A 151 21.43 10.92 -14.73
C GLU A 151 20.33 11.42 -13.78
N SER A 152 20.12 10.74 -12.65
CA SER A 152 19.17 11.16 -11.61
C SER A 152 19.45 12.60 -11.15
N ALA A 153 20.69 12.93 -10.79
CA ALA A 153 21.08 14.29 -10.40
C ALA A 153 20.90 15.31 -11.52
N GLN A 154 21.18 14.96 -12.77
CA GLN A 154 20.94 15.86 -13.92
C GLN A 154 19.44 16.17 -14.12
N LEU A 155 18.57 15.15 -14.04
CA LEU A 155 17.12 15.30 -14.17
C LEU A 155 16.53 16.09 -12.98
N LEU A 156 16.98 15.81 -11.76
CA LEU A 156 16.55 16.53 -10.57
C LEU A 156 17.02 18.00 -10.59
N ARG A 157 18.17 18.32 -11.20
CA ARG A 157 18.59 19.70 -11.50
C ARG A 157 17.69 20.40 -12.54
N GLN A 158 17.09 19.67 -13.50
CA GLN A 158 16.08 20.27 -14.39
C GLN A 158 14.82 20.64 -13.62
N ALA A 159 14.30 19.73 -12.79
CA ALA A 159 13.15 19.98 -11.91
C ALA A 159 13.41 21.16 -10.95
N GLN A 160 14.57 21.21 -10.30
CA GLN A 160 14.93 22.29 -9.37
C GLN A 160 14.84 23.67 -10.04
N ARG A 161 15.24 23.80 -11.31
CA ARG A 161 15.13 25.06 -12.08
C ARG A 161 13.69 25.48 -12.38
N ARG A 162 12.70 24.60 -12.19
CA ARG A 162 11.27 24.91 -12.32
C ARG A 162 10.60 25.13 -10.96
N THR A 163 11.05 24.42 -9.93
CA THR A 163 10.51 24.54 -8.57
C THR A 163 11.65 24.62 -7.55
N PRO A 164 12.32 25.79 -7.43
CA PRO A 164 13.52 25.93 -6.60
C PRO A 164 13.24 25.89 -5.08
N THR A 165 11.97 25.91 -4.68
CA THR A 165 11.51 25.91 -3.28
C THR A 165 10.87 24.60 -2.82
N ASP A 166 10.89 23.54 -3.65
CA ASP A 166 10.45 22.20 -3.22
C ASP A 166 11.55 21.50 -2.40
N GLY A 167 11.39 21.50 -1.08
CA GLY A 167 12.33 20.87 -0.16
C GLY A 167 12.45 19.33 -0.31
N LEU A 168 11.43 18.63 -0.83
CA LEU A 168 11.53 17.20 -1.09
C LEU A 168 12.37 16.95 -2.34
N LEU A 169 12.11 17.69 -3.42
CA LEU A 169 12.91 17.67 -4.64
C LEU A 169 14.39 18.01 -4.38
N LEU A 170 14.66 19.03 -3.54
CA LEU A 170 16.02 19.39 -3.14
C LEU A 170 16.70 18.28 -2.32
N SER A 171 15.94 17.55 -1.49
CA SER A 171 16.45 16.38 -0.76
C SER A 171 16.77 15.21 -1.69
N ASP A 172 15.91 14.95 -2.69
CA ASP A 172 16.13 13.91 -3.70
C ASP A 172 17.38 14.24 -4.54
N LEU A 173 17.53 15.50 -4.97
CA LEU A 173 18.71 15.98 -5.71
C LEU A 173 19.98 15.79 -4.88
N GLY A 174 19.97 16.23 -3.62
CA GLY A 174 21.08 16.06 -2.71
C GLY A 174 21.49 14.59 -2.57
N TYR A 175 20.51 13.71 -2.34
CA TYR A 175 20.76 12.26 -2.26
C TYR A 175 21.31 11.67 -3.57
N ALA A 176 20.76 12.06 -4.73
CA ALA A 176 21.26 11.62 -6.03
C ALA A 176 22.72 12.06 -6.25
N SER A 177 23.07 13.30 -5.93
CA SER A 177 24.45 13.79 -5.99
C SER A 177 25.37 13.03 -5.02
N LEU A 178 24.94 12.73 -3.79
CA LEU A 178 25.71 11.87 -2.87
C LEU A 178 25.97 10.49 -3.50
N ARG A 179 24.93 9.85 -4.05
CA ARG A 179 25.03 8.53 -4.68
C ARG A 179 25.84 8.53 -5.98
N ALA A 180 25.99 9.68 -6.64
CA ALA A 180 26.86 9.89 -7.79
C ALA A 180 28.31 10.25 -7.39
N GLY A 181 28.65 10.32 -6.10
CA GLY A 181 29.97 10.77 -5.61
C GLY A 181 30.18 12.28 -5.69
N GLN A 182 29.17 13.05 -6.08
CA GLN A 182 29.20 14.51 -6.25
C GLN A 182 28.94 15.20 -4.89
N TYR A 183 29.78 14.94 -3.89
CA TYR A 183 29.54 15.36 -2.51
C TYR A 183 29.47 16.89 -2.35
N GLU A 184 30.27 17.66 -3.09
CA GLU A 184 30.23 19.13 -3.08
C GLU A 184 28.90 19.67 -3.65
N GLU A 185 28.38 19.08 -4.74
CA GLU A 185 27.09 19.48 -5.33
C GLU A 185 25.92 19.20 -4.39
N ALA A 186 26.01 18.16 -3.54
CA ALA A 186 24.95 17.77 -2.62
C ALA A 186 24.73 18.76 -1.46
N ARG A 187 25.75 19.52 -1.06
CA ARG A 187 25.71 20.36 0.16
C ARG A 187 24.56 21.38 0.13
N LEU A 188 24.50 22.21 -0.91
CA LEU A 188 23.55 23.33 -0.98
C LEU A 188 22.09 22.84 -1.05
N PRO A 189 21.70 21.88 -1.92
CA PRO A 189 20.35 21.33 -1.94
C PRO A 189 19.93 20.70 -0.61
N LEU A 190 20.81 19.98 0.09
CA LEU A 190 20.48 19.36 1.39
C LEU A 190 20.25 20.39 2.49
N MET A 191 21.06 21.46 2.53
CA MET A 191 20.86 22.57 3.48
C MET A 191 19.54 23.31 3.19
N GLN A 192 19.24 23.59 1.92
CA GLN A 192 17.97 24.23 1.53
C GLN A 192 16.77 23.33 1.84
N ALA A 193 16.87 22.02 1.57
CA ALA A 193 15.82 21.04 1.89
C ALA A 193 15.47 21.03 3.38
N LEU A 194 16.48 21.04 4.27
CA LEU A 194 16.24 21.08 5.71
C LEU A 194 15.67 22.44 6.19
N GLN A 195 16.07 23.56 5.58
CA GLN A 195 15.50 24.88 5.91
C GLN A 195 14.04 25.01 5.46
N LEU A 196 13.70 24.49 4.28
CA LEU A 196 12.33 24.50 3.74
C LEU A 196 11.42 23.47 4.42
N ARG A 197 12.00 22.36 4.89
CA ARG A 197 11.29 21.29 5.61
C ARG A 197 12.09 20.77 6.82
N PRO A 198 12.09 21.51 7.94
CA PRO A 198 12.78 21.09 9.17
C PRO A 198 12.21 19.78 9.75
N ASP A 199 10.95 19.48 9.44
CA ASP A 199 10.20 18.28 9.85
C ASP A 199 10.51 17.01 9.03
N SER A 200 11.17 17.17 7.87
CA SER A 200 11.38 16.08 6.92
C SER A 200 12.46 15.11 7.40
N THR A 201 12.04 13.96 7.92
CA THR A 201 12.94 12.85 8.29
C THR A 201 13.86 12.42 7.15
N GLN A 202 13.38 12.47 5.90
CA GLN A 202 14.19 12.22 4.69
C GLN A 202 15.29 13.27 4.54
N ALA A 203 14.98 14.56 4.64
CA ALA A 203 15.96 15.64 4.53
C ALA A 203 17.00 15.59 5.66
N GLN A 204 16.56 15.32 6.89
CA GLN A 204 17.43 15.12 8.06
C GLN A 204 18.39 13.93 7.84
N ALA A 205 17.89 12.78 7.39
CA ALA A 205 18.70 11.59 7.14
C ALA A 205 19.69 11.78 5.97
N ASN A 206 19.28 12.46 4.90
CA ASN A 206 20.14 12.75 3.76
C ASN A 206 21.24 13.77 4.11
N LEU A 207 20.96 14.77 4.95
CA LEU A 207 22.00 15.67 5.46
C LEU A 207 22.95 14.93 6.43
N ALA A 208 22.43 14.06 7.29
CA ALA A 208 23.26 13.22 8.15
C ALA A 208 24.18 12.29 7.33
N LEU A 209 23.70 11.74 6.21
CA LEU A 209 24.51 10.98 5.25
C LEU A 209 25.62 11.85 4.62
N TYR A 210 25.31 13.08 4.20
CA TYR A 210 26.32 14.02 3.69
C TYR A 210 27.41 14.32 4.73
N LEU A 211 27.02 14.58 5.98
CA LEU A 211 27.96 14.87 7.07
C LEU A 211 28.85 13.66 7.39
N GLU A 212 28.29 12.43 7.38
CA GLU A 212 29.09 11.21 7.45
C GLU A 212 30.07 11.11 6.26
N LEU A 213 29.59 11.19 5.01
CA LEU A 213 30.43 11.03 3.81
C LEU A 213 31.57 12.05 3.74
N THR A 214 31.35 13.27 4.24
CA THR A 214 32.37 14.33 4.33
C THR A 214 33.18 14.32 5.63
N ASN A 215 33.12 13.22 6.41
CA ASN A 215 33.83 13.01 7.69
C ASN A 215 33.50 14.02 8.82
N GLN A 216 32.40 14.78 8.70
CA GLN A 216 31.90 15.70 9.72
C GLN A 216 31.04 14.97 10.78
N ARG A 217 31.60 13.92 11.39
CA ARG A 217 30.87 12.98 12.27
C ARG A 217 30.23 13.65 13.48
N ASP A 218 30.92 14.59 14.13
CA ASP A 218 30.38 15.27 15.31
C ASP A 218 29.13 16.10 14.97
N GLN A 219 29.14 16.75 13.79
CA GLN A 219 27.96 17.44 13.26
C GLN A 219 26.84 16.46 12.89
N ALA A 220 27.18 15.30 12.32
CA ALA A 220 26.20 14.25 12.01
C ALA A 220 25.50 13.75 13.28
N LEU A 221 26.26 13.46 14.34
CA LEU A 221 25.73 13.05 15.64
C LEU A 221 24.86 14.14 16.26
N ALA A 222 25.34 15.39 16.32
CA ALA A 222 24.57 16.53 16.84
C ALA A 222 23.25 16.73 16.08
N LEU A 223 23.25 16.59 14.74
CA LEU A 223 22.05 16.64 13.91
C LEU A 223 21.08 15.47 14.22
N MET A 224 21.59 14.25 14.35
CA MET A 224 20.81 13.05 14.70
C MET A 224 20.18 13.16 16.10
N ASP A 225 20.88 13.76 17.06
CA ASP A 225 20.41 13.98 18.44
C ASP A 225 19.38 15.11 18.51
N ALA A 226 19.67 16.28 17.91
CA ALA A 226 18.75 17.41 17.89
C ALA A 226 17.38 17.06 17.28
N ASN A 227 17.37 16.23 16.22
CA ASN A 227 16.16 15.78 15.55
C ASN A 227 15.57 14.47 16.11
N ARG A 228 16.13 13.94 17.22
CA ARG A 228 15.69 12.69 17.87
C ARG A 228 15.58 11.50 16.89
N MET A 229 16.50 11.43 15.93
CA MET A 229 16.50 10.43 14.88
C MET A 229 16.55 9.00 15.49
N PRO A 230 15.64 8.07 15.13
CA PRO A 230 15.64 6.72 15.70
C PRO A 230 16.96 5.97 15.43
N GLU A 231 17.42 5.15 16.38
CA GLU A 231 18.72 4.45 16.24
C GLU A 231 18.78 3.56 14.98
N ALA A 232 17.66 2.93 14.58
CA ALA A 232 17.59 2.21 13.31
C ALA A 232 17.90 3.11 12.08
N THR A 233 17.44 4.37 12.10
CA THR A 233 17.73 5.37 11.06
C THR A 233 19.18 5.87 11.16
N ARG A 234 19.75 5.98 12.36
CA ARG A 234 21.17 6.32 12.55
C ARG A 234 22.10 5.23 12.01
N GLN A 235 21.82 3.96 12.34
CA GLN A 235 22.53 2.79 11.80
C GLN A 235 22.42 2.72 10.28
N ALA A 236 21.21 2.91 9.76
CA ALA A 236 20.94 3.03 8.33
C ALA A 236 21.84 4.05 7.62
N VAL A 237 21.96 5.26 8.16
CA VAL A 237 22.82 6.32 7.62
C VAL A 237 24.30 5.92 7.66
N ARG A 238 24.80 5.42 8.80
CA ARG A 238 26.19 4.96 8.94
C ARG A 238 26.53 3.83 7.95
N THR A 239 25.65 2.84 7.82
CA THR A 239 25.83 1.70 6.89
C THR A 239 25.84 2.15 5.43
N ALA A 240 24.93 3.04 5.04
CA ALA A 240 24.93 3.62 3.70
C ALA A 240 26.22 4.41 3.41
N ALA A 241 26.68 5.22 4.37
CA ALA A 241 27.96 5.94 4.24
C ALA A 241 29.15 4.99 4.05
N MET A 242 29.21 3.88 4.81
CA MET A 242 30.26 2.87 4.66
C MET A 242 30.21 2.18 3.28
N GLN A 243 29.02 1.77 2.81
CA GLN A 243 28.86 1.17 1.48
C GLN A 243 29.29 2.12 0.35
N MET A 244 28.92 3.39 0.45
CA MET A 244 29.26 4.40 -0.56
C MET A 244 30.76 4.76 -0.55
N ARG A 245 31.40 4.87 0.62
CA ARG A 245 32.88 4.99 0.71
C ARG A 245 33.57 3.76 0.11
N GLY A 246 33.04 2.56 0.31
CA GLY A 246 33.56 1.32 -0.29
C GLY A 246 33.42 1.27 -1.82
N GLN A 247 32.30 1.77 -2.37
CA GLN A 247 32.08 1.90 -3.82
C GLN A 247 32.92 3.01 -4.46
N ALA A 248 33.38 3.98 -3.67
CA ALA A 248 34.30 5.05 -4.10
C ALA A 248 35.79 4.66 -3.97
N ALA A 249 36.12 3.51 -3.36
CA ALA A 249 37.47 2.98 -3.38
C ALA A 249 37.82 2.51 -4.81
N PRO A 250 39.00 2.83 -5.34
CA PRO A 250 39.15 2.94 -6.78
C PRO A 250 39.34 1.58 -7.47
N ALA A 251 38.79 1.46 -8.68
CA ALA A 251 39.16 0.47 -9.69
C ALA A 251 40.63 0.60 -10.19
N ALA A 252 41.48 1.34 -9.48
CA ALA A 252 42.90 1.54 -9.75
C ALA A 252 43.82 0.57 -8.99
N ALA A 253 43.28 -0.30 -8.14
CA ALA A 253 44.06 -1.32 -7.41
C ALA A 253 44.26 -2.64 -8.18
N VAL A 254 43.54 -2.86 -9.28
CA VAL A 254 43.68 -4.05 -10.16
C VAL A 254 44.62 -3.77 -11.34
N SER A 255 45.85 -3.39 -11.03
CA SER A 255 46.98 -3.34 -11.97
C SER A 255 48.31 -3.59 -11.24
N ALA A 256 48.36 -4.69 -10.50
CA ALA A 256 49.57 -5.22 -9.90
C ALA A 256 49.63 -6.74 -10.07
N THR A 257 50.35 -7.16 -11.12
CA THR A 257 51.07 -8.44 -11.23
C THR A 257 50.39 -9.71 -10.71
N THR A 258 49.72 -10.44 -11.60
CA THR A 258 49.61 -11.90 -11.48
C THR A 258 50.32 -12.54 -12.67
N THR A 259 51.53 -13.02 -12.44
CA THR A 259 52.22 -13.94 -13.35
C THR A 259 51.40 -15.21 -13.52
N VAL A 260 51.07 -15.55 -14.76
CA VAL A 260 50.34 -16.79 -15.10
C VAL A 260 51.28 -17.98 -14.90
N SER A 261 50.99 -18.80 -13.90
CA SER A 261 51.33 -20.23 -13.88
C SER A 261 50.03 -21.02 -13.79
N ALA A 262 49.89 -22.01 -14.65
CA ALA A 262 48.63 -22.72 -14.86
C ALA A 262 48.54 -23.99 -14.01
N GLU A 263 47.39 -24.19 -13.34
CA GLU A 263 46.81 -25.53 -13.18
C GLU A 263 45.29 -25.45 -12.96
N MET A 264 44.59 -26.55 -13.26
CA MET A 264 43.14 -26.67 -13.41
C MET A 264 42.76 -28.17 -13.28
N PRO A 265 41.55 -28.54 -12.84
CA PRO A 265 40.83 -28.06 -11.66
C PRO A 265 40.32 -29.25 -10.79
N THR A 266 39.76 -28.97 -9.61
CA THR A 266 38.85 -29.93 -8.92
C THR A 266 37.59 -29.22 -8.43
N GLU A 267 36.45 -29.87 -8.66
CA GLU A 267 35.11 -29.34 -8.38
C GLU A 267 34.81 -29.25 -6.87
N VAL A 268 34.21 -28.14 -6.44
CA VAL A 268 33.37 -28.11 -5.24
C VAL A 268 32.11 -27.27 -5.54
N SER A 269 30.94 -27.88 -5.37
CA SER A 269 29.64 -27.23 -5.65
C SER A 269 29.34 -26.06 -4.71
N PRO A 270 28.77 -24.94 -5.20
CA PRO A 270 28.34 -23.85 -4.34
C PRO A 270 27.05 -24.19 -3.59
N VAL A 271 27.09 -24.12 -2.25
CA VAL A 271 25.87 -24.10 -1.43
C VAL A 271 25.20 -22.74 -1.62
N ALA A 272 23.94 -22.76 -2.05
CA ALA A 272 23.15 -21.57 -2.30
C ALA A 272 22.84 -20.83 -0.98
N ILE A 273 23.61 -19.79 -0.67
CA ILE A 273 23.19 -18.77 0.29
C ILE A 273 22.07 -17.95 -0.38
N ARG A 274 20.90 -17.93 0.25
CA ARG A 274 19.78 -17.10 -0.19
C ARG A 274 20.12 -15.64 0.03
N ASP A 275 20.06 -14.83 -1.02
CA ASP A 275 20.02 -13.38 -0.91
C ASP A 275 18.74 -12.96 -0.18
N GLU A 276 18.81 -12.84 1.16
CA GLU A 276 17.86 -12.02 1.88
C GLU A 276 18.09 -10.56 1.48
N ALA A 277 17.10 -9.96 0.83
CA ALA A 277 17.18 -8.61 0.30
C ALA A 277 17.35 -7.57 1.42
N ILE A 278 18.61 -7.26 1.75
CA ILE A 278 18.99 -6.26 2.74
C ILE A 278 18.30 -4.93 2.38
N THR A 279 17.41 -4.48 3.26
CA THR A 279 16.54 -3.33 3.03
C THR A 279 17.33 -2.02 3.10
N ALA A 280 17.84 -1.58 1.93
CA ALA A 280 18.54 -0.31 1.77
C ALA A 280 17.70 0.89 2.28
N PRO A 281 18.11 1.57 3.36
CA PRO A 281 17.22 2.44 4.14
C PRO A 281 17.21 3.92 3.72
N LEU A 282 17.91 4.29 2.64
CA LEU A 282 17.94 5.65 2.09
C LEU A 282 17.52 5.73 0.61
N ALA A 283 17.01 4.64 0.03
CA ALA A 283 16.65 4.62 -1.38
C ALA A 283 15.56 5.67 -1.71
N LEU A 284 15.59 6.22 -2.94
CA LEU A 284 14.49 6.98 -3.58
C LEU A 284 13.25 6.11 -3.87
N LYS A 285 13.02 5.07 -3.06
CA LYS A 285 11.93 4.12 -3.22
C LYS A 285 10.60 4.80 -2.95
N ALA A 286 9.64 4.44 -3.80
CA ALA A 286 8.22 4.31 -3.49
C ALA A 286 7.91 4.40 -1.98
N SER A 287 7.21 5.48 -1.60
CA SER A 287 6.99 5.93 -0.23
C SER A 287 6.28 4.89 0.65
N ARG A 288 7.06 4.12 1.42
CA ARG A 288 6.58 3.29 2.54
C ARG A 288 6.62 4.06 3.86
N TRP A 289 5.94 5.21 3.90
CA TRP A 289 5.80 6.04 5.10
C TRP A 289 4.34 6.49 5.27
N ALA A 290 3.47 5.52 5.54
CA ALA A 290 2.13 5.76 6.07
C ALA A 290 2.08 5.22 7.51
N GLY A 291 1.80 6.12 8.47
CA GLY A 291 1.31 5.79 9.80
C GLY A 291 2.06 4.73 10.61
N MET A 292 3.17 5.09 11.25
CA MET A 292 3.63 4.37 12.44
C MET A 292 2.81 4.82 13.67
N GLY A 293 1.51 4.49 13.63
CA GLY A 293 0.52 4.70 14.68
C GLY A 293 -0.35 3.44 14.75
N GLY A 294 -0.34 2.77 15.90
CA GLY A 294 -0.64 1.34 15.95
C GLY A 294 -2.08 0.93 15.61
N ALA A 295 -2.21 0.03 14.64
CA ALA A 295 -3.36 -0.86 14.50
C ALA A 295 -2.87 -2.30 14.76
N ARG A 296 -3.45 -2.96 15.77
CA ARG A 296 -3.12 -4.36 16.10
C ARG A 296 -3.65 -5.26 14.98
N THR A 297 -2.85 -6.20 14.50
CA THR A 297 -3.28 -7.17 13.50
C THR A 297 -4.35 -8.10 14.08
N ALA A 298 -5.56 -8.06 13.51
CA ALA A 298 -6.59 -9.04 13.76
C ALA A 298 -6.22 -10.35 13.06
N ASN A 299 -5.42 -11.18 13.73
CA ASN A 299 -5.19 -12.56 13.33
C ASN A 299 -5.08 -13.48 14.55
N GLN A 300 -6.24 -13.80 15.14
CA GLN A 300 -6.41 -15.06 15.84
C GLN A 300 -7.61 -15.78 15.22
N LEU A 301 -7.31 -16.88 14.54
CA LEU A 301 -8.27 -17.78 13.93
C LEU A 301 -9.04 -18.54 15.02
N ASN A 302 -10.31 -18.81 14.74
CA ASN A 302 -11.21 -19.70 15.50
C ASN A 302 -10.48 -20.87 16.19
N PRO A 303 -10.59 -21.04 17.52
CA PRO A 303 -10.55 -22.36 18.13
C PRO A 303 -11.86 -23.09 17.81
N THR A 304 -11.77 -24.39 17.56
CA THR A 304 -12.89 -25.26 17.16
C THR A 304 -13.96 -25.43 18.22
N ALA A 305 -15.16 -25.84 17.77
CA ALA A 305 -16.33 -26.10 18.61
C ALA A 305 -16.02 -27.01 19.83
N GLY A 306 -16.70 -26.72 20.94
CA GLY A 306 -16.44 -27.38 22.22
C GLY A 306 -16.85 -28.86 22.25
N ALA A 307 -15.97 -29.68 22.82
CA ALA A 307 -16.39 -30.93 23.44
C ALA A 307 -17.18 -30.60 24.72
N ALA A 308 -18.42 -31.05 24.81
CA ALA A 308 -19.20 -30.98 26.02
C ALA A 308 -18.85 -32.17 26.91
N GLU A 309 -18.31 -31.93 28.10
CA GLU A 309 -18.33 -32.92 29.18
C GLU A 309 -18.45 -32.22 30.54
N ALA A 310 -19.20 -32.83 31.46
CA ALA A 310 -19.73 -32.16 32.64
C ALA A 310 -19.19 -32.77 33.94
N ALA A 311 -18.72 -31.91 34.85
CA ALA A 311 -18.60 -32.18 36.28
C ALA A 311 -18.70 -30.83 37.01
N ALA A 312 -19.84 -30.52 37.62
CA ALA A 312 -20.25 -30.96 38.96
C ALA A 312 -19.50 -30.23 40.08
N SER A 313 -20.21 -29.23 40.62
CA SER A 313 -19.87 -28.43 41.79
C SER A 313 -19.73 -29.24 43.10
N SER A 314 -18.72 -28.95 43.91
CA SER A 314 -18.88 -28.69 45.35
C SER A 314 -17.56 -28.22 46.00
N ASN A 315 -17.54 -26.98 46.49
CA ASN A 315 -16.52 -26.50 47.42
C ASN A 315 -17.13 -26.45 48.82
N THR A 316 -16.50 -27.11 49.78
CA THR A 316 -16.97 -27.28 51.15
C THR A 316 -15.98 -26.66 52.14
N THR A 317 -16.49 -25.72 52.99
CA THR A 317 -16.22 -25.67 54.46
C THR A 317 -14.76 -25.27 54.87
N SER A 318 -14.44 -24.45 55.88
CA SER A 318 -15.18 -23.88 57.02
C SER A 318 -14.35 -22.80 57.76
N ARG A 319 -15.03 -21.83 58.41
CA ARG A 319 -14.69 -21.13 59.69
C ARG A 319 -13.37 -20.32 59.78
N GLY A 320 -13.27 -19.31 60.63
CA GLY A 320 -14.23 -18.85 61.65
C GLY A 320 -14.00 -17.41 62.14
N THR A 321 -14.96 -16.94 62.92
CA THR A 321 -15.07 -15.60 63.53
C THR A 321 -14.32 -15.53 64.87
N PRO A 322 -14.26 -14.38 65.58
CA PRO A 322 -15.43 -13.82 66.30
C PRO A 322 -16.06 -12.58 65.65
#